data_AF-K4L3K3-F1
#
_entry.id   AF-K4L3K3-F1
#
_cell.length_a   1.000
_cell.length_b   1.000
_cell.length_c   1.000
_cell.angle_alpha   90.00
_cell.angle_beta   90.00
_cell.angle_gamma   90.00
#
_symmetry.space_group_name_H-M   'P 1'
#
loop_
_entity.id
_entity.type
_entity.pdbx_description
1 polymer ?
#
loop_
_entity_poly.entity_id
_entity_poly.type
_entity_poly.pdbx_seq_one_letter_code
_entity_poly.pdbx_strand_id
1 'polypeptide(L)'
;MKRFGFYLITLVLGLGILTAGCANNDQMNGTNQETNQTGQTNGSNEANEDNNLVIYQNTVYGFNFTLPDSWKGYSIVTEQWEGIAVDGPQSGQVIEMGQLIRIRHPLWTSEQSRQDIPIMIFTLDQWTDLLNEKFSVGAAPMPPSELGRNSRYVLALPARYNYAFPEGFEEVEDILANSPLEATENFK
;
A
#
# COMPACT_ATOMS: atom_id res chain seq x y z
N MET A 1 -36.06 -12.32 -23.43
CA MET A 1 -35.60 -12.37 -24.84
C MET A 1 -34.38 -11.48 -24.97
N LYS A 2 -33.25 -12.08 -25.41
CA LYS A 2 -32.13 -11.59 -26.24
C LYS A 2 -31.86 -10.07 -26.20
N ARG A 3 -30.63 -9.59 -25.96
CA ARG A 3 -29.41 -9.91 -26.73
C ARG A 3 -28.13 -9.64 -25.92
N PHE A 4 -27.26 -10.64 -25.84
CA PHE A 4 -25.84 -10.51 -25.47
C PHE A 4 -25.05 -10.13 -26.73
N GLY A 5 -24.28 -9.04 -26.66
CA GLY A 5 -23.30 -8.67 -27.68
C GLY A 5 -21.93 -9.24 -27.31
N PHE A 6 -21.49 -10.24 -28.05
CA PHE A 6 -20.11 -10.75 -28.03
C PHE A 6 -19.21 -9.77 -28.80
N TYR A 7 -18.17 -9.23 -28.16
CA TYR A 7 -17.06 -8.60 -28.87
C TYR A 7 -15.86 -9.55 -28.88
N LEU A 8 -15.36 -9.75 -30.09
CA LEU A 8 -14.35 -10.69 -30.53
C LEU A 8 -12.95 -10.15 -30.22
N ILE A 9 -12.13 -10.94 -29.52
CA ILE A 9 -10.71 -10.67 -29.28
C ILE A 9 -9.93 -11.06 -30.55
N THR A 10 -9.23 -10.11 -31.18
CA THR A 10 -8.25 -10.42 -32.23
C THR A 10 -6.85 -10.43 -31.64
N LEU A 11 -6.32 -11.64 -31.46
CA LEU A 11 -4.92 -11.95 -31.16
C LEU A 11 -4.08 -11.77 -32.43
N VAL A 12 -3.12 -10.84 -32.44
CA VAL A 12 -2.12 -10.72 -33.51
C VAL A 12 -0.81 -11.31 -33.02
N LEU A 13 -0.50 -12.50 -33.54
CA LEU A 13 0.81 -13.15 -33.45
C LEU A 13 1.66 -12.67 -34.64
N GLY A 14 2.75 -11.95 -34.35
CA GLY A 14 3.80 -11.63 -35.32
C GLY A 14 5.08 -12.36 -34.94
N LEU A 15 5.51 -13.28 -35.79
CA LEU A 15 6.67 -14.17 -35.62
C LEU A 15 7.67 -13.91 -36.75
N GLY A 16 8.96 -13.81 -36.40
CA GLY A 16 10.10 -14.04 -37.30
C GLY A 16 10.77 -12.79 -37.90
N ILE A 17 12.06 -12.76 -38.26
CA ILE A 17 13.13 -13.77 -38.31
C ILE A 17 14.50 -13.04 -38.22
N LEU A 18 15.46 -13.75 -37.63
CA LEU A 18 16.93 -13.64 -37.68
C LEU A 18 17.59 -12.92 -38.86
N THR A 19 18.68 -12.21 -38.57
CA THR A 19 19.90 -12.29 -39.38
C THR A 19 21.13 -12.53 -38.50
N ALA A 20 22.00 -13.41 -38.99
CA ALA A 20 23.26 -13.84 -38.42
C ALA A 20 24.44 -13.22 -39.20
N GLY A 21 25.61 -13.19 -38.56
CA GLY A 21 26.93 -13.04 -39.21
C GLY A 21 27.66 -11.74 -38.85
N CYS A 22 28.97 -11.69 -38.60
CA CYS A 22 30.03 -12.70 -38.64
C CYS A 22 31.24 -12.26 -37.78
N ALA A 23 31.89 -13.27 -37.19
CA ALA A 23 33.34 -13.54 -37.06
C ALA A 23 34.38 -12.51 -36.52
N ASN A 24 35.21 -13.06 -35.62
CA ASN A 24 36.49 -12.60 -35.06
C ASN A 24 37.59 -12.36 -36.12
N ASN A 25 38.63 -11.56 -35.86
CA ASN A 25 39.85 -11.97 -35.13
C ASN A 25 40.98 -10.91 -35.22
N ASP A 26 41.92 -11.03 -34.27
CA ASP A 26 43.35 -10.67 -34.32
C ASP A 26 43.88 -9.28 -33.87
N GLN A 27 44.45 -9.35 -32.65
CA GLN A 27 45.85 -9.09 -32.27
C GLN A 27 46.46 -7.66 -32.29
N MET A 28 46.80 -7.26 -31.04
CA MET A 28 48.12 -6.88 -30.52
C MET A 28 48.76 -5.49 -30.81
N ASN A 29 48.92 -4.78 -29.69
CA ASN A 29 50.17 -4.26 -29.09
C ASN A 29 50.70 -2.87 -29.52
N GLY A 30 51.04 -2.06 -28.49
CA GLY A 30 51.69 -0.75 -28.66
C GLY A 30 51.77 0.12 -27.40
N THR A 31 52.62 -0.28 -26.45
CA THR A 31 53.40 0.49 -25.45
C THR A 31 53.09 1.96 -25.06
N ASN A 32 52.91 2.14 -23.74
CA ASN A 32 53.44 3.17 -22.81
C ASN A 32 53.56 4.65 -23.22
N GLN A 33 52.83 5.52 -22.49
CA GLN A 33 53.41 6.70 -21.85
C GLN A 33 52.81 6.92 -20.45
N GLU A 34 53.71 6.99 -19.47
CA GLU A 34 53.49 7.53 -18.13
C GLU A 34 53.38 9.06 -18.21
N THR A 35 52.39 9.66 -17.56
CA THR A 35 52.58 10.97 -16.93
C THR A 35 51.68 11.13 -15.72
N ASN A 36 52.27 11.74 -14.70
CA ASN A 36 51.89 11.78 -13.30
C ASN A 36 50.71 12.71 -12.97
N GLN A 37 50.01 12.33 -11.88
CA GLN A 37 49.41 13.15 -10.83
C GLN A 37 48.47 14.30 -11.23
N THR A 38 47.21 14.24 -10.79
CA THR A 38 46.75 14.99 -9.61
C THR A 38 45.37 14.49 -9.19
N GLY A 39 45.14 14.45 -7.87
CA GLY A 39 43.95 13.85 -7.28
C GLY A 39 42.66 14.63 -7.56
N GLN A 40 41.58 13.86 -7.67
CA GLN A 40 40.25 14.29 -7.26
C GLN A 40 39.51 13.03 -6.80
N THR A 41 39.60 12.77 -5.50
CA THR A 41 38.61 11.99 -4.77
C THR A 41 37.29 12.75 -4.88
N ASN A 42 36.52 12.44 -5.92
CA ASN A 42 35.09 12.76 -5.92
C ASN A 42 34.46 11.81 -4.92
N GLY A 43 34.47 12.25 -3.65
CA GLY A 43 33.57 11.72 -2.65
C GLY A 43 32.16 11.88 -3.19
N SER A 44 31.56 10.76 -3.60
CA SER A 44 30.13 10.63 -3.55
C SER A 44 29.77 10.78 -2.07
N ASN A 45 29.49 12.02 -1.68
CA ASN A 45 28.59 12.27 -0.57
C ASN A 45 27.25 11.68 -1.01
N GLU A 46 27.11 10.36 -0.81
CA GLU A 46 25.83 9.79 -0.48
C GLU A 46 25.43 10.53 0.79
N ALA A 47 24.68 11.61 0.61
CA ALA A 47 23.82 12.11 1.64
C ALA A 47 22.94 10.90 1.98
N ASN A 48 23.30 10.19 3.06
CA ASN A 48 22.32 9.50 3.85
C ASN A 48 21.32 10.59 4.22
N GLU A 49 20.26 10.71 3.42
CA GLU A 49 18.99 11.22 3.88
C GLU A 49 18.63 10.28 5.03
N ASP A 50 19.06 10.68 6.22
CA ASP A 50 18.56 10.19 7.48
C ASP A 50 17.10 10.66 7.50
N ASN A 51 16.27 9.95 6.73
CA ASN A 51 14.86 10.20 6.61
C ASN A 51 14.34 10.02 8.02
N ASN A 52 14.02 11.13 8.67
CA ASN A 52 13.60 11.15 10.05
C ASN A 52 12.22 10.51 10.14
N LEU A 53 12.20 9.18 10.20
CA LEU A 53 10.97 8.39 10.19
C LEU A 53 10.24 8.59 11.51
N VAL A 54 8.93 8.78 11.40
CA VAL A 54 8.01 8.87 12.53
C VAL A 54 7.32 7.52 12.69
N ILE A 55 7.37 6.92 13.87
CA ILE A 55 6.72 5.63 14.13
C ILE A 55 5.47 5.86 14.97
N TYR A 56 4.31 5.48 14.44
CA TYR A 56 3.10 5.29 15.22
C TYR A 56 3.09 3.87 15.80
N GLN A 57 2.96 3.76 17.12
CA GLN A 57 2.85 2.47 17.80
C GLN A 57 1.45 2.30 18.38
N ASN A 58 0.82 1.18 18.09
CA ASN A 58 -0.45 0.79 18.67
C ASN A 58 -0.31 -0.57 19.37
N THR A 59 -0.16 -0.53 20.69
CA THR A 59 -0.06 -1.75 21.51
C THR A 59 -1.42 -2.36 21.86
N VAL A 60 -2.54 -1.68 21.57
CA VAL A 60 -3.88 -2.25 21.78
C VAL A 60 -4.15 -3.34 20.72
N TYR A 61 -3.79 -3.04 19.46
CA TYR A 61 -3.99 -3.94 18.32
C TYR A 61 -2.71 -4.57 17.80
N GLY A 62 -1.55 -4.27 18.41
CA GLY A 62 -0.28 -4.94 18.13
C GLY A 62 0.27 -4.60 16.74
N PHE A 63 0.56 -3.34 16.47
CA PHE A 63 1.26 -2.95 15.24
C PHE A 63 2.05 -1.65 15.39
N ASN A 64 3.04 -1.49 14.52
CA ASN A 64 3.73 -0.24 14.26
C ASN A 64 3.36 0.23 12.84
N PHE A 65 3.39 1.55 12.62
CA PHE A 65 3.21 2.15 11.32
C PHE A 65 4.27 3.23 11.11
N THR A 66 5.07 3.05 10.06
CA THR A 66 6.15 3.97 9.70
C THR A 66 5.62 5.10 8.83
N LEU A 67 5.90 6.34 9.20
CA LEU A 67 5.46 7.55 8.51
C LEU A 67 6.67 8.43 8.15
N PRO A 68 6.58 9.21 7.07
CA PRO A 68 7.62 10.18 6.73
C PRO A 68 7.60 11.39 7.69
N ASP A 69 8.67 12.20 7.68
CA ASP A 69 8.81 13.37 8.57
C ASP A 69 7.68 14.40 8.37
N SER A 70 7.08 14.47 7.17
CA SER A 70 5.90 15.32 6.88
C SER A 70 4.70 15.02 7.78
N TRP A 71 4.63 13.82 8.37
CA TRP A 71 3.58 13.39 9.29
C TRP A 71 3.90 13.64 10.75
N LYS A 72 5.03 14.28 11.07
CA LYS A 72 5.37 14.65 12.43
C LYS A 72 4.28 15.56 13.02
N GLY A 73 3.71 15.12 14.15
CA GLY A 73 2.55 15.78 14.76
C GLY A 73 1.20 15.26 14.26
N TYR A 74 1.15 14.10 13.59
CA TYR A 74 -0.10 13.40 13.30
C TYR A 74 -0.97 13.23 14.55
N SER A 75 -2.27 13.10 14.35
CA SER A 75 -3.22 12.74 15.40
C SER A 75 -3.91 11.42 15.07
N ILE A 76 -4.50 10.78 16.08
CA ILE A 76 -5.28 9.56 15.90
C ILE A 76 -6.76 9.86 16.11
N VAL A 77 -7.56 9.48 15.12
CA VAL A 77 -9.01 9.48 15.23
C VAL A 77 -9.51 8.04 15.18
N THR A 78 -10.48 7.75 16.04
CA THR A 78 -10.98 6.40 16.27
C THR A 78 -12.48 6.38 16.04
N GLU A 79 -12.91 5.55 15.10
CA GLU A 79 -14.28 5.41 14.62
C GLU A 79 -14.65 3.92 14.59
N GLN A 80 -15.93 3.60 14.44
CA GLN A 80 -16.38 2.21 14.32
C GLN A 80 -16.87 1.93 12.90
N TRP A 81 -16.52 0.76 12.35
CA TRP A 81 -17.13 0.25 11.12
C TRP A 81 -18.24 -0.74 11.46
N GLU A 82 -19.21 -0.87 10.56
CA GLU A 82 -20.34 -1.79 10.67
C GLU A 82 -20.29 -2.82 9.53
N GLY A 83 -20.52 -4.09 9.86
CA GLY A 83 -20.64 -5.20 8.93
C GLY A 83 -22.11 -5.54 8.70
N ILE A 84 -22.55 -5.41 7.45
CA ILE A 84 -23.94 -5.64 7.05
C ILE A 84 -24.08 -7.05 6.49
N ALA A 85 -25.04 -7.83 6.99
CA ALA A 85 -25.31 -9.17 6.47
C ALA A 85 -25.65 -9.11 4.98
N VAL A 86 -24.97 -9.92 4.17
CA VAL A 86 -25.15 -9.94 2.71
C VAL A 86 -26.43 -10.68 2.35
N ASP A 87 -26.71 -11.81 2.99
CA ASP A 87 -27.84 -12.67 2.70
C ASP A 87 -28.55 -13.20 3.96
N GLY A 88 -29.50 -14.12 3.75
CA GLY A 88 -30.24 -14.77 4.83
C GLY A 88 -31.29 -13.89 5.54
N PRO A 89 -31.86 -14.38 6.65
CA PRO A 89 -32.94 -13.68 7.37
C PRO A 89 -32.56 -12.32 7.95
N GLN A 90 -31.27 -12.07 8.14
CA GLN A 90 -30.73 -10.82 8.66
C GLN A 90 -30.20 -9.89 7.57
N SER A 91 -30.35 -10.24 6.29
CA SER A 91 -29.84 -9.44 5.16
C SER A 91 -30.19 -7.96 5.31
N GLY A 92 -29.17 -7.10 5.18
CA GLY A 92 -29.29 -5.65 5.36
C GLY A 92 -29.21 -5.17 6.82
N GLN A 93 -29.10 -6.06 7.80
CA GLN A 93 -28.89 -5.69 9.21
C GLN A 93 -27.40 -5.64 9.56
N VAL A 94 -27.04 -4.79 10.51
CA VAL A 94 -25.72 -4.79 11.13
C VAL A 94 -25.59 -6.05 11.99
N ILE A 95 -24.64 -6.91 11.64
CA ILE A 95 -24.34 -8.15 12.37
C ILE A 95 -22.93 -8.20 12.94
N GLU A 96 -22.06 -7.30 12.49
CA GLU A 96 -20.67 -7.17 12.95
C GLU A 96 -20.29 -5.71 13.15
N MET A 97 -19.32 -5.46 14.02
CA MET A 97 -18.74 -4.14 14.25
C MET A 97 -17.25 -4.28 14.58
N GLY A 98 -16.48 -3.24 14.27
CA GLY A 98 -15.07 -3.21 14.67
C GLY A 98 -14.44 -1.83 14.57
N GLN A 99 -13.16 -1.74 14.94
CA GLN A 99 -12.48 -0.46 15.05
C GLN A 99 -11.95 0.00 13.68
N LEU A 100 -12.15 1.28 13.37
CA LEU A 100 -11.47 2.01 12.31
C LEU A 100 -10.57 3.06 12.96
N ILE A 101 -9.26 2.93 12.74
CA ILE A 101 -8.26 3.92 13.14
C ILE A 101 -7.94 4.79 11.94
N ARG A 102 -7.85 6.10 12.15
CA ARG A 102 -7.39 7.07 11.16
C ARG A 102 -6.15 7.75 11.70
N ILE A 103 -5.02 7.55 11.04
CA ILE A 103 -3.84 8.39 11.26
C ILE A 103 -4.10 9.66 10.46
N ARG A 104 -4.29 10.78 11.17
CA ARG A 104 -4.69 12.05 10.59
C ARG A 104 -3.49 12.95 10.35
N HIS A 105 -3.38 13.42 9.11
CA HIS A 105 -2.31 14.30 8.66
C HIS A 105 -2.25 15.57 9.54
N PRO A 106 -1.07 16.06 9.96
CA PRO A 106 -0.94 17.22 10.85
C PRO A 106 -1.54 18.52 10.27
N LEU A 107 -1.58 18.63 8.94
CA LEU A 107 -2.19 19.77 8.23
C LEU A 107 -3.69 19.61 7.92
N TRP A 108 -4.36 18.58 8.46
CA TRP A 108 -5.79 18.39 8.25
C TRP A 108 -6.61 19.46 8.98
N THR A 109 -7.60 20.05 8.31
CA THR A 109 -8.63 20.90 8.93
C THR A 109 -10.03 20.57 8.39
N SER A 110 -11.08 21.10 9.03
CA SER A 110 -12.46 20.97 8.54
C SER A 110 -12.70 21.70 7.22
N GLU A 111 -11.98 22.81 6.98
CA GLU A 111 -12.08 23.63 5.78
C GLU A 111 -11.24 23.08 4.63
N GLN A 112 -10.11 22.42 4.97
CA GLN A 112 -9.18 21.83 4.03
C GLN A 112 -8.83 20.42 4.51
N SER A 113 -9.73 19.48 4.20
CA SER A 113 -9.55 18.09 4.56
C SER A 113 -8.47 17.44 3.71
N ARG A 114 -7.55 16.74 4.37
CA ARG A 114 -6.54 15.90 3.74
C ARG A 114 -6.89 14.42 3.89
N GLN A 115 -6.30 13.57 3.06
CA GLN A 115 -6.44 12.12 3.18
C GLN A 115 -5.81 11.65 4.50
N ASP A 116 -6.63 11.06 5.37
CA ASP A 116 -6.11 10.26 6.49
C ASP A 116 -5.60 8.91 5.96
N ILE A 117 -4.77 8.22 6.74
CA ILE A 117 -4.45 6.80 6.52
C ILE A 117 -5.41 5.96 7.38
N PRO A 118 -6.43 5.30 6.79
CA PRO A 118 -7.36 4.47 7.53
C PRO A 118 -6.84 3.03 7.69
N ILE A 119 -7.01 2.48 8.88
CA ILE A 119 -6.69 1.10 9.23
C ILE A 119 -7.91 0.50 9.95
N MET A 120 -8.59 -0.42 9.28
CA MET A 120 -9.63 -1.25 9.86
C MET A 120 -9.00 -2.40 10.65
N ILE A 121 -9.55 -2.63 11.82
CA ILE A 121 -9.17 -3.75 12.68
C ILE A 121 -10.28 -4.80 12.62
N PHE A 122 -9.88 -6.02 12.28
CA PHE A 122 -10.74 -7.20 12.29
C PHE A 122 -10.17 -8.24 13.26
N THR A 123 -11.03 -8.96 13.97
CA THR A 123 -10.61 -10.25 14.54
C THR A 123 -10.36 -11.27 13.42
N LEU A 124 -9.66 -12.36 13.72
CA LEU A 124 -9.41 -13.42 12.73
C LEU A 124 -10.71 -14.05 12.21
N ASP A 125 -11.72 -14.21 13.08
CA ASP A 125 -13.03 -14.75 12.71
C ASP A 125 -13.81 -13.76 11.86
N GLN A 126 -13.82 -12.47 12.22
CA GLN A 126 -14.46 -11.42 11.42
C GLN A 126 -13.85 -11.34 10.01
N TRP A 127 -12.52 -11.41 9.91
CA TRP A 127 -11.84 -11.43 8.62
C TRP A 127 -12.22 -12.64 7.77
N THR A 128 -12.27 -13.82 8.39
CA THR A 128 -12.69 -15.06 7.73
C THR A 128 -14.14 -14.95 7.23
N ASP A 129 -15.03 -14.39 8.04
CA ASP A 129 -16.45 -14.24 7.71
C ASP A 129 -16.69 -13.17 6.63
N LEU A 130 -15.89 -12.10 6.62
CA LEU A 130 -15.86 -11.10 5.56
C LEU A 130 -15.44 -11.71 4.22
N LEU A 131 -14.36 -12.51 4.21
CA LEU A 131 -13.88 -13.18 2.98
C LEU A 131 -14.83 -14.26 2.47
N ASN A 132 -15.63 -14.85 3.36
CA ASN A 132 -16.71 -15.77 3.01
C ASN A 132 -18.03 -15.06 2.68
N GLU A 133 -18.01 -13.73 2.52
CA GLU A 133 -19.15 -12.90 2.13
C GLU A 133 -20.36 -13.01 3.08
N LYS A 134 -20.16 -13.39 4.35
CA LYS A 134 -21.25 -13.44 5.34
C LYS A 134 -21.76 -12.03 5.68
N PHE A 135 -20.84 -11.07 5.69
CA PHE A 135 -21.15 -9.64 5.79
C PHE A 135 -20.26 -8.85 4.85
N SER A 136 -20.67 -7.62 4.53
CA SER A 136 -19.88 -6.63 3.81
C SER A 136 -19.63 -5.41 4.67
N VAL A 137 -18.53 -4.70 4.40
CA VAL A 137 -18.24 -3.42 5.04
C VAL A 137 -18.15 -2.33 3.98
N GLY A 138 -18.98 -1.30 4.13
CA GLY A 138 -19.15 -0.26 3.13
C GLY A 138 -19.90 -0.74 1.89
N ALA A 139 -20.04 0.15 0.91
CA ALA A 139 -20.81 -0.11 -0.32
C ALA A 139 -19.94 -0.52 -1.52
N ALA A 140 -18.63 -0.74 -1.32
CA ALA A 140 -17.73 -1.09 -2.40
C ALA A 140 -17.94 -2.55 -2.86
N PRO A 141 -17.84 -2.86 -4.17
CA PRO A 141 -18.00 -4.22 -4.69
C PRO A 141 -16.75 -5.10 -4.50
N MET A 142 -15.88 -4.72 -3.56
CA MET A 142 -14.63 -5.39 -3.25
C MET A 142 -14.36 -5.24 -1.75
N PRO A 143 -13.76 -6.26 -1.10
CA PRO A 143 -13.47 -6.19 0.32
C PRO A 143 -12.32 -5.21 0.59
N PRO A 144 -12.16 -4.78 1.86
CA PRO A 144 -10.89 -4.26 2.37
C PRO A 144 -9.70 -5.15 2.01
N SER A 145 -8.51 -4.58 1.88
CA SER A 145 -7.27 -5.32 1.61
C SER A 145 -6.42 -5.46 2.86
N GLU A 146 -5.80 -6.62 3.08
CA GLU A 146 -4.91 -6.84 4.21
C GLU A 146 -3.62 -6.01 4.09
N LEU A 147 -3.28 -5.28 5.15
CA LEU A 147 -2.00 -4.57 5.33
C LEU A 147 -1.01 -5.38 6.17
N GLY A 148 -1.52 -6.22 7.07
CA GLY A 148 -0.73 -7.12 7.90
C GLY A 148 -1.59 -7.82 8.94
N ARG A 149 -0.98 -8.77 9.67
CA ARG A 149 -1.69 -9.57 10.68
C ARG A 149 -0.79 -10.00 11.82
N ASN A 150 -1.37 -10.17 13.00
CA ASN A 150 -0.75 -10.79 14.17
C ASN A 150 -1.64 -11.94 14.69
N SER A 151 -1.29 -12.49 15.84
CA SER A 151 -2.02 -13.61 16.46
C SER A 151 -3.48 -13.32 16.82
N ARG A 152 -3.91 -12.04 16.85
CA ARG A 152 -5.25 -11.63 17.29
C ARG A 152 -6.07 -10.89 16.23
N TYR A 153 -5.40 -10.16 15.35
CA TYR A 153 -6.05 -9.20 14.46
C TYR A 153 -5.51 -9.27 13.04
N VAL A 154 -6.39 -8.92 12.10
CA VAL A 154 -6.04 -8.51 10.74
C VAL A 154 -6.19 -6.99 10.65
N LEU A 155 -5.14 -6.34 10.16
CA LEU A 155 -5.05 -4.90 9.95
C LEU A 155 -5.29 -4.68 8.46
N ALA A 156 -6.34 -3.95 8.10
CA ALA A 156 -6.79 -3.85 6.72
C ALA A 156 -7.04 -2.42 6.28
N LEU A 157 -6.85 -2.15 5.00
CA LEU A 157 -7.15 -0.89 4.35
C LEU A 157 -8.58 -0.95 3.78
N PRO A 158 -9.48 0.00 4.10
CA PRO A 158 -10.79 0.06 3.49
C PRO A 158 -10.72 0.05 1.96
N ALA A 159 -11.67 -0.65 1.33
CA ALA A 159 -11.85 -0.55 -0.10
C ALA A 159 -12.10 0.90 -0.50
N ARG A 160 -11.46 1.36 -1.59
CA ARG A 160 -11.69 2.69 -2.17
C ARG A 160 -11.47 3.85 -1.17
N TYR A 161 -10.55 3.69 -0.21
CA TYR A 161 -10.28 4.67 0.85
C TYR A 161 -9.94 6.09 0.34
N ASN A 162 -9.44 6.20 -0.90
CA ASN A 162 -9.04 7.44 -1.58
C ASN A 162 -9.90 7.80 -2.80
N TYR A 163 -11.06 7.16 -3.00
CA TYR A 163 -11.87 7.32 -4.22
C TYR A 163 -12.42 8.74 -4.44
N ALA A 164 -12.48 9.56 -3.39
CA ALA A 164 -12.86 10.97 -3.49
C ALA A 164 -11.70 11.89 -3.92
N PHE A 165 -10.48 11.34 -4.12
CA PHE A 165 -9.25 12.06 -4.42
C PHE A 165 -9.02 13.30 -3.52
N PRO A 166 -9.14 13.19 -2.18
CA PRO A 166 -8.92 14.32 -1.29
C PRO A 166 -7.45 14.75 -1.31
N GLU A 167 -7.16 15.97 -0.87
CA GLU A 167 -5.79 16.47 -0.86
C GLU A 167 -4.83 15.53 -0.11
N GLY A 168 -3.66 15.25 -0.69
CA GLY A 168 -2.67 14.35 -0.10
C GLY A 168 -2.94 12.87 -0.31
N PHE A 169 -3.93 12.47 -1.13
CA PHE A 169 -4.18 11.05 -1.40
C PHE A 169 -2.99 10.33 -2.07
N GLU A 170 -2.24 11.02 -2.94
CA GLU A 170 -1.06 10.48 -3.63
C GLU A 170 0.07 10.17 -2.62
N GLU A 171 0.31 11.07 -1.66
CA GLU A 171 1.27 10.84 -0.58
C GLU A 171 0.88 9.62 0.27
N VAL A 172 -0.43 9.44 0.53
CA VAL A 172 -0.91 8.25 1.25
C VAL A 172 -0.74 6.98 0.41
N GLU A 173 -0.99 7.03 -0.90
CA GLU A 173 -0.70 5.91 -1.80
C GLU A 173 0.78 5.54 -1.78
N ASP A 174 1.67 6.53 -1.86
CA ASP A 174 3.12 6.33 -1.79
C ASP A 174 3.55 5.71 -0.45
N ILE A 175 3.00 6.20 0.67
CA ILE A 175 3.27 5.63 2.00
C ILE A 175 2.86 4.16 2.04
N LEU A 176 1.65 3.83 1.58
CA LEU A 176 1.12 2.47 1.62
C LEU A 176 1.86 1.52 0.67
N ALA A 177 2.29 2.01 -0.50
CA ALA A 177 3.08 1.23 -1.45
C ALA A 177 4.41 0.75 -0.87
N ASN A 178 4.96 1.48 0.12
CA ASN A 178 6.19 1.13 0.82
C ASN A 178 6.00 0.13 1.98
N SER A 179 4.82 -0.49 2.12
CA SER A 179 4.51 -1.48 3.16
C SER A 179 4.85 -0.97 4.59
N PRO A 180 4.23 0.14 5.02
CA PRO A 180 4.63 0.88 6.22
C PRO A 180 4.19 0.20 7.53
N LEU A 181 3.30 -0.77 7.45
CA LEU A 181 2.71 -1.46 8.60
C LEU A 181 3.56 -2.69 8.97
N GLU A 182 3.96 -2.75 10.23
CA GLU A 182 4.60 -3.92 10.83
C GLU A 182 3.70 -4.45 11.95
N ALA A 183 3.17 -5.66 11.78
CA ALA A 183 2.39 -6.31 12.83
C ALA A 183 3.33 -6.78 13.97
N THR A 184 2.88 -6.62 15.21
CA THR A 184 3.64 -7.01 16.40
C THR A 184 2.78 -7.88 17.32
N GLU A 185 3.43 -8.62 18.22
CA GLU A 185 2.77 -9.43 19.25
C GLU A 185 2.77 -8.74 20.63
N ASN A 186 3.11 -7.45 20.68
CA ASN A 186 3.25 -6.68 21.91
C ASN A 186 1.92 -6.02 22.28
N PHE A 187 1.05 -6.77 22.96
CA PHE A 187 -0.23 -6.27 23.46
C PHE A 187 -0.08 -5.65 24.86
N LYS A 188 -0.70 -4.49 25.10
CA LYS A 188 -0.77 -3.83 26.42
C LYS A 188 -2.20 -3.47 26.81
#